data_AF-A0A816FF60-F1
#
_entry.id   AF-A0A816FF60-F1
#
_cell.length_a   1.000
_cell.length_b   1.000
_cell.length_c   1.000
_cell.angle_alpha   90.00
_cell.angle_beta   90.00
_cell.angle_gamma   90.00
#
_symmetry.space_group_name_H-M   'P 1'
#
loop_
_entity.id
_entity.type
_entity.pdbx_description
1 polymer ?
#
loop_
_entity_poly.entity_id
_entity_poly.type
_entity_poly.pdbx_seq_one_letter_code
_entity_poly.pdbx_strand_id
1 'polypeptide(L)'
;IAPSRKSSLLTSIDYIKNPVKMGRRIYEYIHGMTLLIQSKMSNADSEVLYHSETWELMLRRWRKLEKDFYDQDKDCFNINKIPDIYDCIKYDLLHNKNVLQFAHAEDLYVCIKALADIVVPQEYGITIEEKLNIARGIITPLLRQIGTDLQGNLTGYWE
;
A
#
# COMPACT_ATOMS: atom_id res chain seq x y z
N ILE A 1 -3.55 -6.67 21.73
CA ILE A 1 -3.38 -5.99 20.42
C ILE A 1 -3.54 -4.50 20.70
N ALA A 2 -2.52 -3.68 20.41
CA ALA A 2 -2.34 -2.26 20.82
C ALA A 2 -1.63 -2.01 22.19
N PRO A 3 -0.29 -2.09 22.24
CA PRO A 3 0.50 -1.62 23.37
C PRO A 3 0.41 -0.09 23.60
N SER A 4 -0.06 0.69 22.61
CA SER A 4 0.11 2.16 22.58
C SER A 4 -1.17 3.00 22.58
N ARG A 5 -2.38 2.42 22.65
CA ARG A 5 -3.70 3.13 22.66
C ARG A 5 -3.81 4.34 21.72
N LYS A 6 -3.16 4.32 20.55
CA LYS A 6 -3.22 5.44 19.59
C LYS A 6 -4.66 5.65 19.12
N SER A 7 -5.13 6.90 19.13
CA SER A 7 -6.50 7.27 18.71
C SER A 7 -6.81 6.82 17.28
N SER A 8 -5.87 7.00 16.35
CA SER A 8 -6.01 6.56 14.96
C SER A 8 -6.28 5.06 14.82
N LEU A 9 -5.61 4.22 15.63
CA LEU A 9 -5.82 2.78 15.62
C LEU A 9 -7.22 2.42 16.14
N LEU A 10 -7.67 3.07 17.21
CA LEU A 10 -9.00 2.85 17.77
C LEU A 10 -10.10 3.24 16.78
N THR A 11 -9.95 4.38 16.11
CA THR A 11 -10.85 4.83 15.05
C THR A 11 -10.90 3.84 13.89
N SER A 12 -9.75 3.34 13.43
CA SER A 12 -9.70 2.35 12.35
C SER A 12 -10.38 1.02 12.73
N ILE A 13 -10.16 0.54 13.96
CA ILE A 13 -10.81 -0.68 14.48
C ILE A 13 -12.35 -0.51 14.50
N ASP A 14 -12.83 0.62 15.02
CA ASP A 14 -14.26 0.92 15.07
C ASP A 14 -14.88 1.07 13.66
N TYR A 15 -14.14 1.63 12.71
CA TYR A 15 -14.58 1.75 11.32
C TYR A 15 -14.66 0.39 10.62
N ILE A 16 -13.66 -0.48 10.81
CA ILE A 16 -13.59 -1.78 10.12
C ILE A 16 -14.70 -2.71 10.57
N LYS A 17 -14.94 -2.82 11.89
CA LYS A 17 -15.89 -3.74 12.55
C LYS A 17 -15.69 -5.23 12.23
N ASN A 18 -15.86 -5.62 10.98
CA ASN A 18 -15.66 -6.98 10.49
C ASN A 18 -14.59 -6.99 9.38
N PRO A 19 -13.38 -7.52 9.64
CA PRO A 19 -12.27 -7.49 8.69
C PRO A 19 -12.51 -8.34 7.43
N VAL A 20 -13.29 -9.43 7.53
CA VAL A 20 -13.60 -10.28 6.36
C VAL A 20 -14.56 -9.56 5.42
N LYS A 21 -15.60 -8.91 5.95
CA LYS A 21 -16.51 -8.07 5.15
C LYS A 21 -15.77 -6.88 4.54
N MET A 22 -14.87 -6.25 5.29
CA MET A 22 -14.02 -5.17 4.79
C MET A 22 -13.12 -5.66 3.64
N GLY A 23 -12.46 -6.81 3.79
CA GLY A 23 -11.65 -7.44 2.75
C GLY A 23 -12.45 -7.70 1.48
N ARG A 24 -13.66 -8.25 1.60
CA ARG A 24 -14.55 -8.50 0.45
C ARG A 24 -14.92 -7.20 -0.28
N ARG A 25 -15.30 -6.16 0.47
CA ARG A 25 -15.62 -4.84 -0.11
C ARG A 25 -14.42 -4.23 -0.84
N ILE A 26 -13.22 -4.33 -0.27
CA ILE A 26 -11.99 -3.87 -0.92
C ILE A 26 -11.73 -4.65 -2.20
N TYR A 27 -11.88 -5.98 -2.16
CA TYR A 27 -11.70 -6.82 -3.34
C TYR A 27 -12.69 -6.46 -4.46
N GLU A 28 -13.96 -6.21 -4.13
CA GLU A 28 -14.97 -5.74 -5.10
C GLU A 28 -14.56 -4.41 -5.76
N TYR A 29 -14.01 -3.46 -5.00
CA TYR A 29 -13.50 -2.21 -5.57
C TYR A 29 -12.27 -2.41 -6.46
N ILE A 30 -11.34 -3.29 -6.07
CA ILE A 30 -10.16 -3.62 -6.88
C ILE A 30 -10.61 -4.25 -8.20
N HIS A 31 -11.55 -5.20 -8.16
CA HIS A 31 -12.13 -5.82 -9.35
C HIS A 31 -12.83 -4.79 -10.25
N GLY A 32 -13.63 -3.88 -9.67
CA GLY A 32 -14.27 -2.80 -10.43
C GLY A 32 -13.26 -1.89 -11.14
N MET A 33 -12.13 -1.61 -10.49
CA MET A 33 -11.06 -0.81 -11.09
C MET A 33 -10.31 -1.56 -12.19
N THR A 34 -10.02 -2.86 -12.05
CA THR A 34 -9.38 -3.64 -13.12
C THR A 34 -10.26 -3.71 -14.37
N LEU A 35 -11.58 -3.85 -14.21
CA LEU A 35 -12.54 -3.80 -15.31
C LEU A 35 -12.57 -2.42 -16.00
N LEU A 36 -12.57 -1.33 -15.22
CA LEU A 36 -12.55 0.02 -15.77
C LEU A 36 -11.27 0.28 -16.59
N ILE A 37 -10.11 -0.07 -16.04
CA ILE A 37 -8.82 0.11 -16.71
C ILE A 37 -8.79 -0.70 -18.01
N GLN A 38 -9.30 -1.94 -17.99
CA GLN A 38 -9.40 -2.77 -19.18
C GLN A 38 -10.30 -2.13 -20.25
N SER A 39 -11.44 -1.55 -19.86
CA SER A 39 -12.33 -0.85 -20.78
C SER A 39 -11.67 0.38 -21.40
N LYS A 40 -11.00 1.21 -20.60
CA LYS A 40 -10.27 2.40 -21.10
C LYS A 40 -9.14 2.02 -22.06
N MET A 41 -8.39 0.95 -21.75
CA MET A 41 -7.36 0.42 -22.63
C MET A 41 -7.93 -0.03 -23.99
N SER A 42 -9.06 -0.72 -24.01
CA SER A 42 -9.72 -1.19 -25.25
C SER A 42 -10.31 -0.06 -26.09
N ASN A 43 -10.73 1.04 -25.47
CA ASN A 43 -11.26 2.22 -26.16
C ASN A 43 -10.15 3.12 -26.74
N ALA A 44 -8.88 2.69 -26.70
CA ALA A 44 -7.72 3.43 -27.18
C ALA A 44 -7.66 4.85 -26.59
N ASP A 45 -7.95 4.98 -25.29
CA ASP A 45 -7.88 6.25 -24.59
C ASP A 45 -6.47 6.83 -24.73
N SER A 46 -6.36 8.00 -25.39
CA SER A 46 -5.10 8.65 -25.72
C SER A 46 -4.51 9.44 -24.56
N GLU A 47 -5.21 9.46 -23.41
CA GLU A 47 -4.72 10.04 -22.18
C GLU A 47 -3.44 9.33 -21.71
N VAL A 48 -2.43 10.15 -21.42
CA VAL A 48 -1.12 9.69 -20.93
C VAL A 48 -1.17 9.67 -19.40
N LEU A 49 -0.90 8.51 -18.81
CA LEU A 49 -0.80 8.37 -17.35
C LEU A 49 0.48 9.04 -16.84
N TYR A 50 0.51 9.34 -15.53
CA TYR A 50 1.66 9.98 -14.92
C TYR A 50 2.98 9.21 -15.16
N HIS A 51 4.06 9.94 -15.42
CA HIS A 51 5.36 9.39 -15.86
C HIS A 51 5.30 8.52 -17.14
N SER A 52 4.32 8.75 -18.00
CA SER A 52 4.15 7.98 -19.24
C SER A 52 3.95 6.48 -19.00
N GLU A 53 3.36 6.10 -17.86
CA GLU A 53 2.88 4.73 -17.62
C GLU A 53 1.86 4.36 -18.72
N THR A 54 1.92 3.13 -19.21
CA THR A 54 0.93 2.66 -20.20
C THR A 54 -0.28 2.06 -19.48
N TRP A 55 -1.44 2.10 -20.12
CA TRP A 55 -2.65 1.42 -19.64
C TRP A 55 -2.42 -0.07 -19.35
N GLU A 56 -1.57 -0.74 -20.13
CA GLU A 56 -1.19 -2.14 -19.92
C GLU A 56 -0.43 -2.35 -18.60
N LEU A 57 0.53 -1.46 -18.28
CA LEU A 57 1.29 -1.54 -17.04
C LEU A 57 0.40 -1.31 -15.82
N MET A 58 -0.47 -0.30 -15.87
CA MET A 58 -1.46 -0.04 -14.83
C MET A 58 -2.41 -1.22 -14.64
N LEU A 59 -2.92 -1.81 -15.74
CA LEU A 59 -3.77 -2.99 -15.68
C LEU A 59 -3.05 -4.18 -15.05
N ARG A 60 -1.79 -4.39 -15.40
CA ARG A 60 -0.95 -5.46 -14.84
C ARG A 60 -0.74 -5.28 -13.35
N ARG A 61 -0.49 -4.04 -12.88
CA ARG A 61 -0.34 -3.69 -11.47
C ARG A 61 -1.61 -4.01 -10.70
N TRP A 62 -2.77 -3.52 -11.16
CA TRP A 62 -4.03 -3.76 -10.48
C TRP A 62 -4.51 -5.22 -10.52
N ARG A 63 -4.36 -5.93 -11.65
CA ARG A 63 -4.68 -7.37 -11.73
C ARG A 63 -3.80 -8.23 -10.83
N LYS A 64 -2.52 -7.86 -10.68
CA LYS A 64 -1.63 -8.56 -9.75
C LYS A 64 -2.11 -8.37 -8.31
N LEU A 65 -2.45 -7.15 -7.91
CA LEU A 65 -3.00 -6.89 -6.58
C LEU A 65 -4.31 -7.63 -6.35
N GLU A 66 -5.22 -7.63 -7.33
CA GLU A 66 -6.48 -8.38 -7.27
C GLU A 66 -6.24 -9.87 -6.99
N LYS A 67 -5.35 -10.50 -7.76
CA LYS A 67 -5.01 -11.92 -7.63
C LYS A 67 -4.30 -12.23 -6.31
N ASP A 68 -3.34 -11.39 -5.91
CA ASP A 68 -2.51 -11.66 -4.74
C ASP A 68 -3.23 -11.37 -3.42
N PHE A 69 -4.30 -10.55 -3.45
CA PHE A 69 -5.04 -10.13 -2.26
C PHE A 69 -6.03 -11.19 -1.75
N TYR A 70 -6.65 -11.97 -2.64
CA TYR A 70 -7.67 -12.94 -2.27
C TYR A 70 -7.37 -14.32 -2.87
N ASP A 71 -7.17 -15.31 -2.00
CA ASP A 71 -6.97 -16.71 -2.35
C ASP A 71 -8.34 -17.39 -2.44
N GLN A 72 -8.81 -17.64 -3.67
CA GLN A 72 -10.11 -18.24 -3.93
C GLN A 72 -10.22 -19.68 -3.42
N ASP A 73 -9.12 -20.45 -3.44
CA ASP A 73 -9.10 -21.85 -3.02
C ASP A 73 -9.23 -21.98 -1.51
N LYS A 74 -8.68 -21.00 -0.76
CA LYS A 74 -8.68 -20.99 0.71
C LYS A 74 -9.74 -20.06 1.33
N ASP A 75 -10.51 -19.35 0.51
CA ASP A 75 -11.47 -18.31 0.93
C ASP A 75 -10.85 -17.36 1.98
N CYS A 76 -9.64 -16.86 1.69
CA CYS A 76 -8.90 -16.03 2.65
C CYS A 76 -8.18 -14.84 2.00
N PHE A 77 -7.99 -13.79 2.79
CA PHE A 77 -7.32 -12.56 2.35
C PHE A 77 -5.86 -12.52 2.79
N ASN A 78 -4.99 -12.13 1.87
CA ASN A 78 -3.56 -11.94 2.12
C ASN A 78 -3.30 -10.54 2.67
N ILE A 79 -3.20 -10.43 3.99
CA ILE A 79 -2.97 -9.16 4.68
C ILE A 79 -1.65 -8.49 4.29
N ASN A 80 -0.66 -9.25 3.82
CA ASN A 80 0.64 -8.71 3.40
C ASN A 80 0.55 -7.87 2.12
N LYS A 81 -0.61 -7.87 1.44
CA LYS A 81 -0.87 -7.02 0.27
C LYS A 81 -1.51 -5.67 0.63
N ILE A 82 -1.94 -5.47 1.87
CA ILE A 82 -2.58 -4.22 2.30
C ILE A 82 -1.71 -2.98 2.06
N PRO A 83 -0.40 -2.96 2.41
CA PRO A 83 0.46 -1.82 2.13
C PRO A 83 0.58 -1.54 0.63
N ASP A 84 0.79 -2.60 -0.16
CA ASP A 84 0.92 -2.52 -1.62
C ASP A 84 -0.34 -1.88 -2.24
N ILE A 85 -1.54 -2.32 -1.82
CA ILE A 85 -2.82 -1.78 -2.30
C ILE A 85 -2.98 -0.32 -1.87
N TYR A 86 -2.66 0.01 -0.61
CA TYR A 86 -2.76 1.36 -0.07
C TYR A 86 -1.90 2.35 -0.86
N ASP A 87 -0.63 2.02 -1.10
CA ASP A 87 0.28 2.87 -1.84
C ASP A 87 -0.14 3.01 -3.30
N CYS A 88 -0.61 1.91 -3.91
CA CYS A 88 -1.11 1.86 -5.28
C CYS A 88 -2.31 2.80 -5.51
N ILE A 89 -3.36 2.70 -4.68
CA ILE A 89 -4.54 3.60 -4.82
C ILE A 89 -4.19 5.04 -4.46
N LYS A 90 -3.31 5.27 -3.48
CA LYS A 90 -2.88 6.61 -3.10
C LYS A 90 -2.14 7.29 -4.26
N TYR A 91 -1.22 6.57 -4.91
CA TYR A 91 -0.51 7.06 -6.09
C TYR A 91 -1.50 7.42 -7.21
N ASP A 92 -2.43 6.52 -7.53
CA ASP A 92 -3.39 6.75 -8.61
C ASP A 92 -4.36 7.91 -8.30
N LEU A 93 -4.75 8.11 -7.04
CA LEU A 93 -5.55 9.27 -6.63
C LEU A 93 -4.78 10.59 -6.69
N LEU A 94 -3.47 10.57 -6.45
CA LEU A 94 -2.64 11.78 -6.51
C LEU A 94 -2.32 12.18 -7.95
N HIS A 95 -2.12 11.21 -8.83
CA HIS A 95 -1.52 11.45 -10.13
C HIS A 95 -2.43 11.14 -11.31
N ASN A 96 -3.32 10.15 -11.17
CA ASN A 96 -4.12 9.61 -12.26
C ASN A 96 -5.64 9.83 -12.06
N LYS A 97 -6.07 10.56 -11.02
CA LYS A 97 -7.50 10.73 -10.68
C LYS A 97 -8.35 11.25 -11.84
N ASN A 98 -7.85 12.26 -12.54
CA ASN A 98 -8.57 12.91 -13.64
C ASN A 98 -8.73 12.00 -14.86
N VAL A 99 -7.78 11.09 -15.05
CA VAL A 99 -7.72 10.14 -16.18
C VAL A 99 -8.50 8.86 -15.85
N LEU A 100 -8.36 8.35 -14.63
CA LEU A 100 -9.05 7.14 -14.19
C LEU A 100 -10.55 7.37 -13.98
N GLN A 101 -10.92 8.45 -13.28
CA GLN A 101 -12.31 8.78 -12.94
C GLN A 101 -13.11 7.61 -12.35
N PHE A 102 -12.45 6.74 -11.57
CA PHE A 102 -13.13 5.63 -10.89
C PHE A 102 -13.95 6.16 -9.71
N ALA A 103 -15.27 6.02 -9.78
CA ALA A 103 -16.20 6.57 -8.79
C ALA A 103 -15.92 6.10 -7.35
N HIS A 104 -15.43 4.87 -7.18
CA HIS A 104 -15.14 4.29 -5.86
C HIS A 104 -13.66 4.38 -5.45
N ALA A 105 -12.83 5.17 -6.14
CA ALA A 105 -11.41 5.28 -5.82
C ALA A 105 -11.18 5.83 -4.39
N GLU A 106 -11.97 6.82 -3.98
CA GLU A 106 -11.89 7.40 -2.63
C GLU A 106 -12.40 6.42 -1.56
N ASP A 107 -13.50 5.69 -1.84
CA ASP A 107 -14.02 4.64 -0.95
C ASP A 107 -12.97 3.55 -0.74
N LEU A 108 -12.34 3.08 -1.82
CA LEU A 108 -11.27 2.09 -1.77
C LEU A 108 -10.11 2.61 -0.93
N TYR A 109 -9.67 3.85 -1.13
CA TYR A 109 -8.61 4.47 -0.35
C TYR A 109 -8.94 4.51 1.15
N VAL A 110 -10.14 4.96 1.52
CA VAL A 110 -10.55 5.03 2.93
C VAL A 110 -10.59 3.64 3.56
N CYS A 111 -11.17 2.66 2.87
CA CYS A 111 -11.24 1.27 3.35
C CYS A 111 -9.85 0.65 3.53
N ILE A 112 -8.97 0.74 2.53
CA ILE A 112 -7.63 0.14 2.63
C ILE A 112 -6.75 0.89 3.62
N LYS A 113 -6.89 2.23 3.73
CA LYS A 113 -6.16 3.03 4.71
C LYS A 113 -6.50 2.59 6.14
N ALA A 114 -7.77 2.35 6.44
CA ALA A 114 -8.16 1.88 7.77
C ALA A 114 -7.47 0.55 8.13
N LEU A 115 -7.36 -0.37 7.17
CA LEU A 115 -6.59 -1.61 7.36
C LEU A 115 -5.09 -1.34 7.47
N ALA A 116 -4.52 -0.47 6.63
CA ALA A 116 -3.10 -0.14 6.62
C ALA A 116 -2.64 0.52 7.93
N ASP A 117 -3.47 1.41 8.52
CA ASP A 117 -3.22 2.04 9.82
C ASP A 117 -3.09 0.99 10.95
N ILE A 118 -3.65 -0.20 10.77
CA ILE A 118 -3.52 -1.33 11.70
C ILE A 118 -2.35 -2.22 11.30
N VAL A 119 -2.23 -2.61 10.03
CA VAL A 119 -1.29 -3.65 9.56
C VAL A 119 0.13 -3.13 9.45
N VAL A 120 0.35 -1.98 8.80
CA VAL A 120 1.70 -1.46 8.51
C VAL A 120 2.52 -1.26 9.79
N PRO A 121 1.98 -0.68 10.89
CA PRO A 121 2.76 -0.56 12.12
C PRO A 121 3.16 -1.90 12.75
N GLN A 122 2.47 -3.00 12.45
CA GLN A 122 2.75 -4.33 13.00
C GLN A 122 3.74 -5.13 12.16
N GLU A 123 4.06 -4.70 10.94
CA GLU A 123 5.16 -5.29 10.15
C GLU A 123 6.50 -5.17 10.88
N TYR A 124 6.63 -4.13 11.71
CA TYR A 124 7.78 -3.91 12.56
C TYR A 124 7.67 -4.60 13.92
N GLY A 125 6.80 -5.61 14.09
CA GLY A 125 6.62 -6.35 15.34
C GLY A 125 5.38 -5.92 16.13
N ILE A 126 4.91 -6.80 17.02
CA ILE A 126 3.66 -6.65 17.77
C ILE A 126 3.95 -6.08 19.16
N THR A 127 4.98 -6.60 19.82
CA THR A 127 5.43 -6.13 21.14
C THR A 127 6.44 -4.98 21.02
N ILE A 128 6.64 -4.24 22.11
CA ILE A 128 7.66 -3.17 22.14
C ILE A 128 9.06 -3.75 21.93
N GLU A 129 9.33 -4.91 22.53
CA GLU A 129 10.61 -5.59 22.41
C GLU A 129 10.90 -6.04 20.97
N GLU A 130 9.92 -6.69 20.32
CA GLU A 130 10.03 -7.05 18.90
C GLU A 130 10.29 -5.82 18.03
N LYS A 131 9.54 -4.73 18.27
CA LYS A 131 9.74 -3.46 17.55
C LYS A 131 11.14 -2.91 17.71
N LEU A 132 11.68 -2.91 18.92
CA LEU A 132 13.04 -2.43 19.19
C LEU A 132 14.09 -3.34 18.54
N ASN A 133 13.89 -4.65 18.55
CA ASN A 133 14.82 -5.60 17.95
C ASN A 133 14.86 -5.47 16.42
N ILE A 134 13.69 -5.40 15.77
CA ILE A 134 13.59 -5.17 14.32
C ILE A 134 14.19 -3.80 13.96
N ALA A 135 13.81 -2.75 14.69
CA ALA A 135 14.34 -1.41 14.46
C ALA A 135 15.85 -1.35 14.61
N ARG A 136 16.44 -2.01 15.62
CA ARG A 136 17.89 -2.08 15.79
C ARG A 136 18.56 -2.76 14.60
N GLY A 137 17.98 -3.85 14.10
CA GLY A 137 18.50 -4.55 12.91
C GLY A 137 18.55 -3.67 11.65
N ILE A 138 17.55 -2.80 11.47
CA ILE A 138 17.46 -1.89 10.31
C ILE A 138 18.32 -0.63 10.50
N ILE A 139 18.22 0.01 11.67
CA ILE A 139 18.82 1.33 11.93
C ILE A 139 20.34 1.24 12.12
N THR A 140 20.85 0.17 12.71
CA THR A 140 22.30 0.03 12.95
C THR A 140 23.14 0.14 11.67
N PRO A 141 22.87 -0.62 10.58
CA PRO A 141 23.62 -0.47 9.33
C PRO A 141 23.39 0.91 8.68
N LEU A 142 22.18 1.47 8.75
CA LEU A 142 21.90 2.80 8.21
C LEU A 142 22.71 3.90 8.91
N LEU A 143 22.77 3.88 10.24
CA LEU A 143 23.57 4.83 11.02
C LEU A 143 25.07 4.67 10.73
N ARG A 144 25.53 3.43 10.52
CA ARG A 144 26.91 3.18 10.13
C ARG A 144 27.23 3.80 8.77
N GLN A 145 26.35 3.61 7.80
CA GLN A 145 26.50 4.20 6.45
C GLN A 145 26.53 5.73 6.53
N ILE A 146 25.57 6.34 7.23
CA ILE A 146 25.54 7.80 7.44
C ILE A 146 26.84 8.28 8.09
N GLY A 147 27.34 7.57 9.10
CA GLY A 147 28.61 7.89 9.75
C GLY A 147 29.80 7.82 8.78
N THR A 148 29.88 6.77 7.98
CA THR A 148 30.91 6.61 6.94
C THR A 148 30.83 7.70 5.89
N ASP A 149 29.64 8.03 5.39
CA ASP A 149 29.42 9.06 4.38
C ASP A 149 29.82 10.44 4.92
N LEU A 150 29.47 10.76 6.17
CA LEU A 150 29.88 12.02 6.80
C LEU A 150 31.39 12.08 7.02
N GLN A 151 32.01 10.98 7.43
CA GLN A 151 33.46 10.93 7.62
C GLN A 151 34.20 11.04 6.28
N GLY A 152 33.73 10.40 5.21
CA GLY A 152 34.29 10.52 3.86
C GLY A 152 34.22 11.95 3.33
N ASN A 153 33.10 12.64 3.55
CA ASN A 153 32.96 14.05 3.21
C ASN A 153 33.93 14.97 3.96
N LEU A 154 34.25 14.64 5.22
CA LEU A 154 35.21 15.41 6.03
C LEU A 154 36.67 15.15 5.66
N THR A 155 37.00 13.93 5.21
CA THR A 155 38.37 13.53 4.89
C THR A 155 38.73 13.74 3.42
N GLY A 156 37.75 14.02 2.55
CA GLY A 156 37.98 14.38 1.14
C GLY A 156 38.44 13.23 0.25
N TYR A 157 38.34 11.97 0.70
CA TYR A 157 38.64 10.80 -0.12
C TYR A 157 37.46 10.49 -1.06
N TRP A 158 37.42 11.21 -2.18
CA TRP A 158 36.64 10.89 -3.38
C TRP A 158 37.57 10.42 -4.51
N GLU A 159 38.39 9.40 -4.23
CA GLU A 159 39.11 8.61 -5.25
C GLU A 159 38.68 7.14 -5.18
#